data_AF-A0A8J7ZKE5-F1
#
_entry.id   AF-A0A8J7ZKE5-F1
#
_cell.length_a   1.000
_cell.length_b   1.000
_cell.length_c   1.000
_cell.angle_alpha   90.00
_cell.angle_beta   90.00
_cell.angle_gamma   90.00
#
_symmetry.space_group_name_H-M   'P 1'
#
loop_
_entity.id
_entity.type
_entity.pdbx_description
1 polymer ?
#
loop_
_entity_poly.entity_id
_entity_poly.type
_entity_poly.pdbx_seq_one_letter_code
_entity_poly.pdbx_strand_id
1 'polypeptide(L)'
;MVAFELRDVAGGWDTAALGPSDHVEFAVYDDDDAVVHTYGSMHQLLRLYDCASFQRTTHPQYLGYDLARRGDRVHLDLHGGHVETTYDDLHDALEGFLADVFDALDDHPSHGTRDEHLDTIADHDVALVDVHALYDDLAGN
;
A
#
# COMPACT_ATOMS: atom_id res chain seq x y z
N MET A 1 -6.12 11.49 11.92
CA MET A 1 -4.88 10.69 11.81
C MET A 1 -5.15 9.65 10.76
N VAL A 2 -4.33 9.61 9.71
CA VAL A 2 -4.58 8.68 8.61
C VAL A 2 -4.28 7.24 9.06
N ALA A 3 -5.15 6.31 8.70
CA ALA A 3 -4.90 4.89 8.89
C ALA A 3 -5.38 4.09 7.68
N PHE A 4 -4.65 3.04 7.35
CA PHE A 4 -5.01 2.07 6.33
C PHE A 4 -5.30 0.74 7.02
N GLU A 5 -6.41 0.09 6.67
CA GLU A 5 -6.79 -1.21 7.22
C GLU A 5 -6.93 -2.20 6.09
N LEU A 6 -6.16 -3.29 6.14
CA LEU A 6 -6.30 -4.43 5.24
C LEU A 6 -7.65 -5.12 5.51
N ARG A 7 -8.44 -5.30 4.46
CA ARG A 7 -9.75 -5.98 4.52
C ARG A 7 -9.71 -7.36 3.91
N ASP A 8 -9.15 -7.46 2.72
CA ASP A 8 -9.05 -8.69 1.94
C ASP A 8 -8.00 -8.50 0.82
N VAL A 9 -7.82 -9.52 -0.03
CA VAL A 9 -7.17 -9.41 -1.33
C VAL A 9 -8.20 -9.53 -2.45
N ALA A 10 -7.91 -8.95 -3.61
CA ALA A 10 -8.87 -8.95 -4.72
C ALA A 10 -9.21 -10.38 -5.17
N GLY A 11 -10.49 -10.73 -5.11
CA GLY A 11 -10.98 -12.09 -5.40
C GLY A 11 -10.95 -13.04 -4.19
N GLY A 12 -10.56 -12.56 -3.02
CA GLY A 12 -10.39 -13.32 -1.79
C GLY A 12 -9.06 -14.06 -1.75
N TRP A 13 -8.58 -14.35 -0.53
CA TRP A 13 -7.33 -15.08 -0.29
C TRP A 13 -7.24 -16.40 -1.07
N ASP A 14 -8.36 -17.09 -1.28
CA ASP A 14 -8.44 -18.32 -2.08
C ASP A 14 -8.19 -18.11 -3.59
N THR A 15 -8.50 -16.94 -4.15
CA THR A 15 -8.24 -16.62 -5.57
C THR A 15 -6.84 -16.05 -5.76
N ALA A 16 -6.35 -15.27 -4.78
CA ALA A 16 -4.94 -14.88 -4.69
C ALA A 16 -4.01 -16.11 -4.58
N ALA A 17 -4.50 -17.25 -4.08
CA ALA A 17 -3.80 -18.53 -4.08
C ALA A 17 -3.53 -19.12 -5.47
N LEU A 18 -4.30 -18.71 -6.50
CA LEU A 18 -4.30 -19.32 -7.83
C LEU A 18 -3.60 -18.46 -8.91
N GLY A 19 -3.04 -17.32 -8.54
CA GLY A 19 -2.29 -16.43 -9.41
C GLY A 19 -1.91 -15.14 -8.67
N PRO A 20 -1.07 -14.26 -9.25
CA PRO A 20 -0.68 -13.04 -8.55
C PRO A 20 -1.87 -12.09 -8.47
N SER A 21 -2.55 -12.08 -7.32
CA SER A 21 -3.40 -10.96 -6.93
C SER A 21 -2.50 -9.93 -6.28
N ASP A 22 -1.86 -9.10 -7.10
CA ASP A 22 -1.16 -7.89 -6.63
C ASP A 22 -2.15 -6.84 -6.10
N HIS A 23 -3.45 -7.13 -6.02
CA HIS A 23 -4.47 -6.20 -5.55
C HIS A 23 -4.97 -6.58 -4.16
N VAL A 24 -5.08 -5.56 -3.30
CA VAL A 24 -5.60 -5.64 -1.93
C VAL A 24 -6.87 -4.81 -1.81
N GLU A 25 -7.83 -5.29 -1.02
CA GLU A 25 -8.97 -4.52 -0.55
C GLU A 25 -8.61 -3.88 0.79
N PHE A 26 -8.79 -2.57 0.88
CA PHE A 26 -8.44 -1.81 2.07
C PHE A 26 -9.43 -0.67 2.33
N ALA A 27 -9.47 -0.25 3.58
CA ALA A 27 -10.17 0.95 4.02
C ALA A 27 -9.16 2.02 4.42
N VAL A 28 -9.48 3.28 4.13
CA VAL A 28 -8.70 4.43 4.62
C VAL A 28 -9.57 5.24 5.56
N TYR A 29 -9.00 5.59 6.71
CA TYR A 29 -9.62 6.36 7.76
C TYR A 29 -8.92 7.69 7.93
N ASP A 30 -9.70 8.70 8.31
CA ASP A 30 -9.17 9.91 8.92
C ASP A 30 -9.72 10.02 10.33
N ASP A 31 -8.83 9.84 11.32
CA ASP A 31 -9.20 9.57 12.71
C ASP A 31 -10.08 8.32 12.80
N ASP A 32 -11.32 8.44 13.27
CA ASP A 32 -12.25 7.31 13.45
C ASP A 32 -13.25 7.18 12.27
N ASP A 33 -13.20 8.09 11.29
CA ASP A 33 -14.16 8.13 10.19
C ASP A 33 -13.61 7.40 8.95
N ALA A 34 -14.35 6.39 8.47
CA ALA A 34 -14.03 5.72 7.22
C ALA A 34 -14.24 6.68 6.04
N VAL A 35 -13.14 7.03 5.36
CA VAL A 35 -13.15 7.97 4.22
C VAL A 35 -13.41 7.24 2.91
N VAL A 36 -12.79 6.07 2.73
CA VAL A 36 -12.98 5.25 1.53
C VAL A 36 -12.78 3.77 1.82
N HIS A 37 -13.56 2.95 1.11
CA HIS A 37 -13.34 1.51 0.98
C HIS A 37 -13.06 1.24 -0.51
N THR A 38 -11.89 0.69 -0.82
CA THR A 38 -11.46 0.49 -2.21
C THR A 38 -10.57 -0.74 -2.35
N TYR A 39 -10.33 -1.13 -3.59
CA TYR A 39 -9.24 -2.02 -3.96
C TYR A 39 -8.14 -1.22 -4.66
N GLY A 40 -6.88 -1.65 -4.53
CA GLY A 40 -5.73 -1.05 -5.19
C GLY A 40 -4.60 -2.05 -5.32
N SER A 41 -3.69 -1.80 -6.26
CA SER A 41 -2.54 -2.70 -6.43
C SER A 41 -1.44 -2.37 -5.43
N MET A 42 -0.69 -3.38 -4.99
CA MET A 42 0.52 -3.28 -4.18
C MET A 42 1.52 -2.33 -4.83
N HIS A 43 1.57 -2.32 -6.16
CA HIS A 43 2.36 -1.36 -6.89
C HIS A 43 1.94 0.10 -6.62
N GLN A 44 0.65 0.42 -6.63
CA GLN A 44 0.17 1.78 -6.30
C GLN A 44 0.50 2.14 -4.84
N LEU A 45 0.35 1.19 -3.93
CA LEU A 45 0.59 1.40 -2.50
C LEU A 45 2.08 1.58 -2.17
N LEU A 46 2.96 0.78 -2.75
CA LEU A 46 4.41 0.94 -2.63
C LEU A 46 4.89 2.27 -3.22
N ARG A 47 4.24 2.73 -4.30
CA ARG A 47 4.50 4.07 -4.85
C ARG A 47 4.03 5.19 -3.95
N LEU A 48 2.90 5.02 -3.26
CA LEU A 48 2.44 6.00 -2.29
C LEU A 48 3.39 6.04 -1.08
N TYR A 49 3.86 4.87 -0.63
CA TYR A 49 4.87 4.73 0.41
C TYR A 49 6.18 5.46 0.01
N ASP A 50 6.72 5.22 -1.19
CA ASP A 50 7.88 5.98 -1.71
C ASP A 50 7.66 7.50 -1.64
N CYS A 51 6.47 7.96 -2.04
CA CYS A 51 6.16 9.39 -2.04
C CYS A 51 6.17 9.95 -0.61
N ALA A 52 5.69 9.18 0.36
CA ALA A 52 5.72 9.52 1.77
C ALA A 52 7.17 9.53 2.32
N SER A 53 7.92 8.43 2.14
CA SER A 53 9.30 8.30 2.64
C SER A 53 10.24 9.39 2.08
N PHE A 54 10.08 9.75 0.80
CA PHE A 54 10.92 10.75 0.14
C PHE A 54 10.29 12.15 0.05
N GLN A 55 9.11 12.36 0.65
CA GLN A 55 8.35 13.61 0.64
C GLN A 55 8.20 14.23 -0.76
N ARG A 56 7.85 13.41 -1.75
CA ARG A 56 7.75 13.82 -3.16
C ARG A 56 6.32 14.18 -3.52
N THR A 57 6.15 15.24 -4.30
CA THR A 57 4.87 15.71 -4.87
C THR A 57 4.74 15.45 -6.37
N THR A 58 5.73 14.79 -6.98
CA THR A 58 5.72 14.47 -8.42
C THR A 58 5.60 12.96 -8.56
N HIS A 59 4.50 12.51 -9.14
CA HIS A 59 4.17 11.08 -9.24
C HIS A 59 4.04 10.65 -10.71
N PRO A 60 4.32 9.38 -11.03
CA PRO A 60 3.92 8.80 -12.30
C PRO A 60 2.43 9.02 -12.58
N GLN A 61 2.07 9.24 -13.84
CA GLN A 61 0.67 9.29 -14.24
C GLN A 61 0.02 7.91 -14.00
N TYR A 62 -1.27 7.89 -13.62
CA TYR A 62 -2.12 6.68 -13.53
C TYR A 62 -1.95 5.76 -12.30
N LEU A 63 -1.76 6.30 -11.10
CA LEU A 63 -1.66 5.50 -9.87
C LEU A 63 -2.96 5.36 -9.05
N GLY A 64 -4.08 5.89 -9.53
CA GLY A 64 -5.37 5.79 -8.83
C GLY A 64 -5.52 6.72 -7.61
N TYR A 65 -4.51 7.55 -7.34
CA TYR A 65 -4.52 8.60 -6.32
C TYR A 65 -3.81 9.86 -6.82
N ASP A 66 -4.08 11.00 -6.19
CA ASP A 66 -3.33 12.25 -6.34
C ASP A 66 -2.83 12.71 -4.96
N LEU A 67 -1.63 13.30 -4.92
CA LEU A 67 -1.00 13.73 -3.68
C LEU A 67 -0.46 15.16 -3.84
N ALA A 68 -1.04 16.10 -3.08
CA ALA A 68 -0.72 17.51 -3.19
C ALA A 68 -0.28 18.09 -1.86
N ARG A 69 0.92 18.68 -1.81
CA ARG A 69 1.40 19.40 -0.63
C ARG A 69 0.76 20.79 -0.54
N ARG A 70 0.19 21.13 0.62
CA ARG A 70 -0.31 22.46 0.97
C ARG A 70 0.26 22.90 2.33
N GLY A 71 1.31 23.71 2.29
CA GLY A 71 2.00 24.16 3.50
C GLY A 71 2.75 23.01 4.17
N ASP A 72 2.42 22.75 5.44
CA ASP A 72 2.89 21.65 6.26
C ASP A 72 2.07 20.35 6.08
N ARG A 73 0.94 20.43 5.38
CA ARG A 73 0.04 19.30 5.13
C ARG A 73 0.18 18.72 3.73
N VAL A 74 -0.32 17.50 3.59
CA VAL A 74 -0.42 16.76 2.34
C VAL A 74 -1.88 16.31 2.19
N HIS A 75 -2.44 16.57 1.02
CA HIS A 75 -3.77 16.09 0.63
C HIS A 75 -3.59 14.85 -0.22
N LEU A 76 -4.14 13.74 0.24
CA LEU A 76 -4.24 12.49 -0.50
C LEU A 76 -5.66 12.36 -1.03
N ASP A 77 -5.82 12.50 -2.35
CA ASP A 77 -7.07 12.29 -3.05
C ASP A 77 -7.11 10.86 -3.59
N LEU A 78 -8.01 10.04 -3.06
CA LEU A 78 -8.28 8.67 -3.49
C LEU A 78 -9.55 8.65 -4.34
N HIS A 79 -9.75 7.60 -5.13
CA HIS A 79 -11.00 7.45 -5.87
C HIS A 79 -12.18 7.25 -4.88
N GLY A 80 -12.93 8.33 -4.63
CA GLY A 80 -14.11 8.32 -3.76
C GLY A 80 -13.93 9.00 -2.39
N GLY A 81 -12.74 9.48 -2.06
CA GLY A 81 -12.48 10.14 -0.78
C GLY A 81 -11.18 10.95 -0.77
N HIS A 82 -10.98 11.79 0.24
CA HIS A 82 -9.75 12.54 0.42
C HIS A 82 -9.36 12.59 1.89
N VAL A 83 -8.07 12.63 2.16
CA VAL A 83 -7.49 12.73 3.50
C VAL A 83 -6.52 13.90 3.54
N GLU A 84 -6.56 14.71 4.60
CA GLU A 84 -5.54 15.71 4.88
C GLU A 84 -4.64 15.21 6.01
N THR A 85 -3.35 15.05 5.74
CA THR A 85 -2.40 14.44 6.66
C THR A 85 -1.02 15.10 6.55
N THR A 86 0.02 14.51 7.13
CA THR A 86 1.43 14.86 6.90
C THR A 86 2.14 13.73 6.16
N TYR A 87 3.33 13.99 5.61
CA TYR A 87 4.13 12.91 5.01
C TYR A 87 4.56 11.87 6.05
N ASP A 88 4.88 12.31 7.26
CA ASP A 88 5.32 11.42 8.35
C ASP A 88 4.15 10.53 8.80
N ASP A 89 2.97 11.10 9.04
CA ASP A 89 1.78 10.30 9.39
C ASP A 89 1.36 9.35 8.26
N LEU A 90 1.48 9.79 7.00
CA LEU A 90 1.18 8.95 5.84
C LEU A 90 2.20 7.81 5.69
N HIS A 91 3.48 8.09 5.95
CA HIS A 91 4.55 7.11 5.96
C HIS A 91 4.28 6.01 6.98
N ASP A 92 4.06 6.40 8.23
CA ASP A 92 3.86 5.47 9.34
C ASP A 92 2.60 4.61 9.13
N ALA A 93 1.53 5.21 8.61
CA ALA A 93 0.30 4.49 8.31
C ALA A 93 0.46 3.46 7.17
N LEU A 94 1.25 3.80 6.14
CA LEU A 94 1.53 2.88 5.02
C LEU A 94 2.52 1.80 5.42
N GLU A 95 3.49 2.12 6.27
CA GLU A 95 4.45 1.16 6.82
C GLU A 95 3.72 0.05 7.57
N GLY A 96 2.84 0.41 8.51
CA GLY A 96 2.04 -0.55 9.26
C GLY A 96 1.12 -1.38 8.35
N PHE A 97 0.46 -0.74 7.38
CA PHE A 97 -0.39 -1.44 6.43
C PHE A 97 0.37 -2.42 5.53
N LEU A 98 1.57 -2.06 5.06
CA LEU A 98 2.39 -2.96 4.25
C LEU A 98 2.89 -4.15 5.08
N ALA A 99 3.22 -3.95 6.35
CA ALA A 99 3.53 -5.03 7.27
C ALA A 99 2.35 -6.01 7.40
N ASP A 100 1.13 -5.51 7.64
CA ASP A 100 -0.08 -6.34 7.71
C ASP A 100 -0.31 -7.15 6.42
N VAL A 101 -0.04 -6.55 5.25
CA VAL A 101 -0.15 -7.26 3.97
C VAL A 101 0.88 -8.37 3.85
N PHE A 102 2.14 -8.12 4.22
CA PHE A 102 3.21 -9.12 4.14
C PHE A 102 2.97 -10.28 5.12
N ASP A 103 2.55 -9.98 6.34
CA ASP A 103 2.19 -11.02 7.33
C ASP A 103 1.01 -11.87 6.83
N ALA A 104 -0.01 -11.24 6.24
CA ALA A 104 -1.15 -11.96 5.68
C ALA A 104 -0.77 -12.84 4.48
N LEU A 105 0.27 -12.48 3.71
CA LEU A 105 0.82 -13.34 2.66
C LEU A 105 1.58 -14.54 3.26
N ASP A 106 2.38 -14.34 4.31
CA ASP A 106 3.17 -15.38 4.98
C ASP A 106 2.30 -16.42 5.71
N ASP A 107 1.20 -16.01 6.33
CA ASP A 107 0.23 -16.90 7.02
C ASP A 107 -0.49 -17.86 6.07
N HIS A 108 -0.29 -17.68 4.77
CA HIS A 108 -0.99 -18.36 3.71
C HIS A 108 -0.01 -19.03 2.71
N PRO A 109 0.82 -20.00 3.16
CA PRO A 109 1.98 -20.52 2.41
C PRO A 109 1.65 -21.46 1.23
N SER A 110 0.37 -21.71 0.93
CA SER A 110 -0.02 -22.50 -0.25
C SER A 110 0.04 -21.72 -1.57
N HIS A 111 0.48 -20.46 -1.52
CA HIS A 111 0.17 -19.42 -2.52
C HIS A 111 1.35 -18.98 -3.39
N GLY A 112 2.47 -19.71 -3.30
CA GLY A 112 3.74 -19.36 -3.92
C GLY A 112 4.82 -19.18 -2.86
N THR A 113 6.07 -19.13 -3.29
CA THR A 113 7.16 -18.72 -2.40
C THR A 113 7.16 -17.20 -2.26
N ARG A 114 7.63 -16.70 -1.12
CA ARG A 114 7.92 -15.26 -0.92
C ARG A 114 8.59 -14.63 -2.15
N ASP A 115 9.58 -15.31 -2.73
CA ASP A 115 10.31 -14.83 -3.91
C ASP A 115 9.40 -14.68 -5.14
N GLU A 116 8.43 -15.58 -5.37
CA GLU A 116 7.49 -15.48 -6.50
C GLU A 116 6.52 -14.29 -6.35
N HIS A 117 6.10 -13.97 -5.12
CA HIS A 117 5.28 -12.79 -4.83
C HIS A 117 6.08 -11.51 -5.03
N LEU A 118 7.30 -11.46 -4.48
CA LEU A 118 8.17 -10.30 -4.60
C LEU A 118 8.61 -10.06 -6.05
N ASP A 119 8.91 -11.12 -6.81
CA ASP A 119 9.24 -11.02 -8.23
C ASP A 119 8.07 -10.43 -9.03
N THR A 120 6.81 -10.80 -8.71
CA THR A 120 5.63 -10.22 -9.39
C THR A 120 5.46 -8.73 -9.08
N ILE A 121 5.70 -8.34 -7.83
CA ILE A 121 5.66 -6.94 -7.41
C ILE A 121 6.83 -6.15 -8.03
N ALA A 122 8.02 -6.76 -8.14
CA ALA A 122 9.24 -6.14 -8.65
C ALA A 122 9.29 -6.03 -10.18
N ASP A 123 8.67 -6.97 -10.92
CA ASP A 123 8.61 -6.97 -12.41
C ASP A 123 7.92 -5.70 -12.96
N HIS A 124 7.22 -4.97 -12.10
CA HIS A 124 6.59 -3.70 -12.45
C HIS A 124 7.53 -2.48 -12.41
N ASP A 125 8.85 -2.62 -12.21
CA ASP A 125 9.96 -1.61 -12.28
C ASP A 125 9.65 -0.24 -11.64
N VAL A 126 8.69 -0.31 -10.71
CA VAL A 126 7.91 0.77 -10.13
C VAL A 126 8.75 1.49 -9.07
N ALA A 127 8.72 0.93 -7.85
CA ALA A 127 9.19 1.51 -6.59
C ALA A 127 10.69 1.89 -6.53
N LEU A 128 11.02 2.96 -5.80
CA LEU A 128 12.39 3.36 -5.48
C LEU A 128 12.95 2.56 -4.31
N VAL A 129 12.08 2.11 -3.42
CA VAL A 129 12.42 1.20 -2.33
C VAL A 129 12.60 -0.21 -2.88
N ASP A 130 13.65 -0.89 -2.41
CA ASP A 130 13.86 -2.30 -2.66
C ASP A 130 12.80 -3.11 -1.90
N VAL A 131 11.86 -3.68 -2.65
CA VAL A 131 10.71 -4.40 -2.08
C VAL A 131 11.16 -5.62 -1.27
N HIS A 132 12.26 -6.29 -1.65
CA HIS A 132 12.77 -7.40 -0.86
C HIS A 132 13.30 -6.94 0.49
N ALA A 133 14.07 -5.84 0.50
CA ALA A 133 14.59 -5.26 1.73
C ALA A 133 13.47 -4.71 2.63
N LEU A 134 12.44 -4.08 2.03
CA LEU A 134 11.26 -3.61 2.76
C LEU A 134 10.48 -4.76 3.37
N TYR A 135 10.29 -5.86 2.63
CA TYR A 135 9.65 -7.06 3.15
C TYR A 135 10.44 -7.66 4.33
N ASP A 136 11.77 -7.76 4.23
CA ASP A 136 12.62 -8.24 5.32
C ASP A 136 12.57 -7.38 6.57
N ASP A 137 12.33 -6.08 6.42
CA ASP A 137 12.27 -5.13 7.53
C ASP A 137 10.90 -5.14 8.23
N LEU A 138 9.83 -5.34 7.46
CA LEU A 138 8.45 -5.21 7.94
C LEU A 138 7.78 -6.52 8.34
N ALA A 139 8.07 -7.64 7.67
CA ALA A 139 7.40 -8.91 7.95
C ALA A 139 7.81 -9.49 9.32
N GLY A 140 6.84 -9.89 10.14
CA GLY A 140 7.05 -10.55 11.44
C GLY A 140 7.45 -9.65 12.61
N ASN A 141 7.24 -8.33 12.51
CA ASN A 141 7.38 -7.36 13.62
C ASN A 141 6.07 -7.20 14.41
#